data_AF-A0A9W5W8I8-F1
#
_entry.id   AF-A0A9W5W8I8-F1
#
_cell.length_a   1.000
_cell.length_b   1.000
_cell.length_c   1.000
_cell.angle_alpha   90.00
_cell.angle_beta   90.00
_cell.angle_gamma   90.00
#
_symmetry.space_group_name_H-M   'P 1'
#
loop_
_entity.id
_entity.type
_entity.pdbx_description
1 polymer ?
#
loop_
_entity_poly.entity_id
_entity_poly.type
_entity_poly.pdbx_seq_one_letter_code
_entity_poly.pdbx_strand_id
1 'polypeptide(L)'
;MAKNISKDVLNAVNKKTGKPISENAVKQLASGVTSDTMQDEAELRKLIKRVSTMANVPVSEDTVGDIVDAVKKSGMNLSNLESLVKMMLKK
;
A
#
# COMPACT_ATOMS: atom_id res chain seq x y z
N MET A 1 15.43 -11.69 -15.90
CA MET A 1 15.58 -10.67 -14.85
C MET A 1 14.27 -10.58 -14.08
N ALA A 2 14.26 -10.97 -12.81
CA ALA A 2 13.09 -10.77 -11.95
C ALA A 2 12.85 -9.26 -11.84
N LYS A 3 11.77 -8.77 -12.45
CA LYS A 3 11.38 -7.36 -12.41
C LYS A 3 11.10 -7.03 -10.93
N ASN A 4 11.89 -6.13 -10.35
CA ASN A 4 11.72 -5.72 -8.95
C ASN A 4 10.47 -4.84 -8.85
N ILE A 5 9.31 -5.47 -8.79
CA ILE A 5 7.99 -4.81 -8.69
C ILE A 5 8.01 -3.78 -7.55
N SER A 6 8.68 -4.08 -6.43
CA SER A 6 8.84 -3.15 -5.31
C SER A 6 9.49 -1.83 -5.71
N LYS A 7 10.50 -1.85 -6.58
CA LYS A 7 11.17 -0.63 -7.08
C LYS A 7 10.31 0.12 -8.09
N ASP A 8 9.64 -0.61 -8.97
CA ASP A 8 8.74 -0.02 -9.97
C ASP A 8 7.55 0.68 -9.30
N VAL A 9 6.97 0.05 -8.26
CA VAL A 9 5.92 0.64 -7.43
C VAL A 9 6.42 1.87 -6.71
N LEU A 10 7.57 1.79 -6.04
CA LEU A 10 8.13 2.92 -5.29
C LEU A 10 8.40 4.11 -6.22
N ASN A 11 8.97 3.87 -7.40
CA ASN A 11 9.22 4.90 -8.40
C ASN A 11 7.91 5.54 -8.89
N ALA A 12 6.87 4.74 -9.14
CA ALA A 12 5.57 5.27 -9.56
C ALA A 12 4.92 6.12 -8.46
N VAL A 13 4.99 5.69 -7.20
CA VAL A 13 4.49 6.45 -6.05
C VAL A 13 5.27 7.76 -5.91
N ASN A 14 6.60 7.73 -5.97
CA ASN A 14 7.43 8.95 -5.86
C ASN A 14 7.10 9.96 -6.97
N LYS A 15 6.87 9.47 -8.20
CA LYS A 15 6.43 10.33 -9.32
C LYS A 15 5.06 10.97 -9.08
N LYS A 16 4.09 10.22 -8.52
CA LYS A 16 2.73 10.71 -8.28
C LYS A 16 2.61 11.62 -7.06
N THR A 17 3.38 11.35 -6.01
CA THR A 17 3.34 12.09 -4.74
C THR A 17 4.24 13.32 -4.73
N GLY A 18 5.20 13.41 -5.67
CA GLY A 18 6.17 14.49 -5.74
C GLY A 18 7.18 14.50 -4.59
N LYS A 19 7.11 13.53 -3.66
CA LYS A 19 8.04 13.36 -2.55
C LYS A 19 8.78 12.02 -2.68
N PRO A 20 10.11 12.00 -2.48
CA PRO A 20 10.84 10.74 -2.50
C PRO A 20 10.55 9.95 -1.22
N ILE A 21 9.72 8.93 -1.34
CA ILE A 21 9.58 7.88 -0.32
C ILE A 21 10.76 6.93 -0.48
N SER A 22 11.49 6.69 0.61
CA SER A 22 12.64 5.79 0.62
C SER A 22 12.21 4.34 0.88
N GLU A 23 12.97 3.38 0.33
CA GLU A 23 12.76 1.96 0.64
C GLU A 23 12.83 1.69 2.15
N ASN A 24 13.69 2.42 2.87
CA ASN A 24 13.83 2.27 4.32
C ASN A 24 12.54 2.69 5.05
N ALA A 25 11.90 3.78 4.64
CA ALA A 25 10.63 4.21 5.23
C ALA A 25 9.52 3.17 5.01
N VAL A 26 9.46 2.58 3.81
CA VAL A 26 8.52 1.49 3.52
C VAL A 26 8.82 0.26 4.37
N LYS A 27 10.10 -0.12 4.52
CA LYS A 27 10.51 -1.26 5.37
C LYS A 27 10.14 -1.05 6.84
N GLN A 28 10.32 0.17 7.36
CA GLN A 28 9.97 0.53 8.74
C GLN A 28 8.46 0.45 8.99
N LEU A 29 7.63 0.82 8.01
CA LEU A 29 6.19 0.59 8.10
C LEU A 29 5.87 -0.90 8.06
N ALA A 30 6.44 -1.63 7.11
CA ALA A 30 6.18 -3.06 6.94
C ALA A 30 6.61 -3.91 8.15
N SER A 31 7.68 -3.54 8.85
CA SER A 31 8.14 -4.28 10.04
C SER A 31 7.14 -4.31 11.19
N GLY A 32 6.21 -3.35 11.23
CA GLY A 32 5.16 -3.28 12.26
C GLY A 32 3.83 -3.88 11.84
N VAL A 33 3.71 -4.41 10.62
CA VAL A 33 2.45 -4.95 10.08
C VAL A 33 2.42 -6.46 10.29
N THR A 34 1.46 -6.94 11.07
CA THR A 34 1.23 -8.36 11.29
C THR A 34 0.00 -8.84 10.53
N SER A 35 -0.24 -10.16 10.53
CA SER A 35 -1.50 -10.73 10.04
C SER A 35 -2.71 -10.17 10.78
N ASP A 36 -2.59 -9.90 12.08
CA ASP A 36 -3.66 -9.31 12.88
C ASP A 36 -3.97 -7.88 12.42
N THR A 37 -2.95 -7.08 12.07
CA THR A 37 -3.15 -5.74 11.50
C THR A 37 -3.96 -5.76 10.19
N MET A 38 -3.86 -6.85 9.43
CA MET A 38 -4.59 -7.03 8.16
C MET A 38 -6.02 -7.56 8.36
N GLN A 39 -6.31 -8.18 9.50
CA GLN A 39 -7.62 -8.72 9.85
C GLN A 39 -8.46 -7.72 10.66
N ASP A 40 -7.82 -6.97 11.55
CA ASP A 40 -8.47 -5.95 12.36
C ASP A 40 -8.69 -4.67 11.55
N GLU A 41 -9.94 -4.25 11.47
CA GLU A 41 -10.33 -3.10 10.68
C GLU A 41 -9.83 -1.78 11.26
N ALA A 42 -9.79 -1.65 12.58
CA ALA A 42 -9.33 -0.42 13.23
C ALA A 42 -7.83 -0.22 13.04
N GLU A 43 -7.04 -1.29 13.18
CA GLU A 43 -5.60 -1.29 12.93
C GLU A 43 -5.28 -1.09 11.44
N LEU A 44 -6.03 -1.73 10.54
CA LEU A 44 -5.86 -1.52 9.11
C LEU A 44 -6.14 -0.06 8.70
N ARG A 45 -7.20 0.56 9.26
CA ARG A 45 -7.50 1.98 9.05
C ARG A 45 -6.37 2.89 9.56
N LYS A 46 -5.81 2.61 10.74
CA LYS A 46 -4.65 3.34 11.28
C LYS A 46 -3.44 3.21 10.36
N LEU A 47 -3.18 2.01 9.86
CA LEU A 47 -2.11 1.73 8.91
C LEU A 47 -2.27 2.55 7.63
N ILE A 48 -3.46 2.55 7.02
CA ILE A 48 -3.76 3.32 5.81
C ILE A 48 -3.48 4.81 6.03
N LYS A 49 -3.96 5.37 7.15
CA LYS A 49 -3.73 6.79 7.49
C LYS A 49 -2.24 7.11 7.73
N ARG A 50 -1.50 6.18 8.32
CA ARG A 50 -0.04 6.33 8.52
C ARG A 50 0.71 6.33 7.19
N VAL A 51 0.34 5.44 6.28
CA VAL A 51 0.90 5.37 4.92
C VAL A 51 0.55 6.63 4.12
N SER A 52 -0.71 7.08 4.17
CA SER A 52 -1.18 8.26 3.45
C SER A 52 -0.45 9.54 3.91
N THR A 53 -0.21 9.66 5.22
CA THR A 53 0.58 10.75 5.81
C THR A 53 2.04 10.69 5.35
N MET A 54 2.67 9.52 5.35
CA MET A 54 4.03 9.34 4.83
C MET A 54 4.14 9.73 3.36
N ALA A 55 3.15 9.35 2.56
CA ALA A 55 3.07 9.67 1.14
C ALA A 55 2.60 11.11 0.87
N ASN A 56 2.17 11.85 1.89
CA ASN A 56 1.58 13.18 1.77
C ASN A 56 0.38 13.22 0.80
N VAL A 57 -0.42 12.16 0.79
CA VAL A 57 -1.63 12.05 -0.02
C VAL A 57 -2.83 12.02 0.92
N PRO A 58 -3.70 13.04 0.90
CA PRO A 58 -4.93 12.99 1.68
C PRO A 58 -5.85 11.90 1.12
N VAL A 59 -6.44 11.13 2.01
CA VAL A 59 -7.44 10.09 1.68
C VAL A 59 -8.71 10.40 2.47
N SER A 60 -9.86 10.29 1.80
CA SER A 60 -11.17 10.44 2.44
C SER A 60 -11.52 9.20 3.26
N GLU A 61 -12.45 9.32 4.22
CA GLU A 61 -12.91 8.15 4.98
C GLU A 61 -13.58 7.08 4.08
N ASP A 62 -14.28 7.51 3.03
CA ASP A 62 -14.86 6.60 2.04
C ASP A 62 -13.76 5.80 1.32
N THR A 63 -12.70 6.49 0.88
CA THR A 63 -11.53 5.84 0.27
C THR A 63 -10.84 4.88 1.25
N VAL A 64 -10.77 5.23 2.53
CA VAL A 64 -10.24 4.32 3.56
C VAL A 64 -11.10 3.06 3.65
N GLY A 65 -12.43 3.20 3.65
CA GLY A 65 -13.37 2.09 3.64
C GLY A 65 -13.18 1.17 2.42
N ASP A 66 -13.07 1.75 1.23
CA ASP A 66 -12.85 0.99 -0.02
C ASP A 66 -11.54 0.19 0.03
N ILE A 67 -10.46 0.78 0.57
CA ILE A 67 -9.17 0.10 0.71
C ILE A 67 -9.27 -1.05 1.72
N VAL A 68 -9.91 -0.83 2.87
CA VAL A 68 -10.14 -1.86 3.89
C VAL A 68 -10.88 -3.05 3.28
N ASP A 69 -11.96 -2.78 2.56
CA ASP A 69 -12.77 -3.79 1.88
C ASP A 69 -11.96 -4.57 0.85
N ALA A 70 -11.19 -3.87 0.01
CA ALA A 70 -10.34 -4.48 -1.00
C ALA A 70 -9.28 -5.40 -0.39
N VAL A 71 -8.65 -4.97 0.70
CA VAL A 71 -7.63 -5.76 1.42
C VAL A 71 -8.27 -7.00 2.05
N LYS A 72 -9.38 -6.87 2.78
CA LYS A 72 -10.09 -8.00 3.39
C LYS A 72 -10.59 -8.99 2.33
N LYS A 73 -11.16 -8.50 1.21
CA LYS A 73 -11.63 -9.34 0.09
C LYS A 73 -10.49 -10.02 -0.67
N SER A 74 -9.31 -9.40 -0.76
CA SER A 74 -8.16 -9.99 -1.43
C SER A 74 -7.60 -11.23 -0.72
N GLY A 75 -7.97 -11.45 0.55
CA GLY A 75 -7.62 -12.66 1.30
C GLY A 75 -6.12 -12.91 1.42
N MET A 76 -5.29 -11.86 1.32
CA MET A 76 -3.83 -11.95 1.25
C MET A 76 -3.29 -12.81 0.09
N ASN A 77 -4.04 -12.95 -1.01
CA ASN A 77 -3.58 -13.71 -2.16
C ASN A 77 -2.56 -12.88 -2.97
N LEU A 78 -1.26 -13.11 -2.69
CA LEU A 78 -0.13 -12.36 -3.27
C LEU A 78 -0.15 -12.32 -4.82
N SER A 79 -0.61 -13.39 -5.47
CA SER A 79 -0.75 -13.45 -6.93
C SER A 79 -1.80 -12.47 -7.48
N ASN A 80 -2.89 -12.25 -6.74
CA ASN A 80 -3.93 -11.31 -7.13
C ASN A 80 -3.45 -9.87 -6.94
N LEU A 81 -2.71 -9.62 -5.85
CA LEU A 81 -2.09 -8.33 -5.56
C LEU A 81 -1.06 -7.92 -6.61
N GLU A 82 -0.19 -8.85 -7.02
CA GLU A 82 0.78 -8.61 -8.07
C GLU A 82 0.11 -8.21 -9.40
N SER A 83 -0.98 -8.90 -9.76
CA SER A 83 -1.73 -8.64 -10.99
C SER A 83 -2.42 -7.28 -10.97
N LEU A 84 -3.03 -6.92 -9.83
CA LEU A 84 -3.60 -5.59 -9.58
C LEU A 84 -2.55 -4.48 -9.70
N VAL A 85 -1.41 -4.65 -9.02
CA VAL A 85 -0.30 -3.68 -9.06
C VAL A 85 0.21 -3.50 -10.49
N LYS A 86 0.39 -4.59 -11.24
CA LYS A 86 0.79 -4.52 -12.65
C LYS A 86 -0.20 -3.75 -13.50
N MET A 87 -1.51 -3.92 -13.29
CA MET A 87 -2.53 -3.15 -13.99
C MET A 87 -2.51 -1.66 -13.62
N MET A 88 -2.32 -1.34 -12.34
CA MET A 88 -2.25 0.04 -11.85
C MET A 88 -0.98 0.78 -12.32
N LEU A 89 0.14 0.08 -12.49
CA LEU A 89 1.40 0.67 -12.98
C LEU A 89 1.46 0.84 -14.50
N LYS A 90 0.63 0.08 -15.24
CA LYS A 90 0.52 0.20 -16.70
C LYS A 90 -0.41 1.33 -17.14
N LYS A 91 -1.20 1.90 -16.22
CA LYS A 91 -2.02 3.08 -16.43
C LYS A 91 -1.28 4.35 -16.03
#